data_AF-A0A0M8TJ74-F1
#
_entry.id   AF-A0A0M8TJ74-F1
#
_cell.length_a   1.000
_cell.length_b   1.000
_cell.length_c   1.000
_cell.angle_alpha   90.00
_cell.angle_beta   90.00
_cell.angle_gamma   90.00
#
_symmetry.space_group_name_H-M   'P 1'
#
loop_
_entity.id
_entity.type
_entity.pdbx_description
1 polymer ?
#
loop_
_entity_poly.entity_id
_entity_poly.type
_entity_poly.pdbx_seq_one_letter_code
_entity_poly.pdbx_strand_id
1 'polypeptide(L)'
;MPEAAPRAPRRDDTAADARSLERMGRIEPQPIPALPELPAPAPADEQEAAELAVALADAGIAATDSDKTAVRALASLDAATVETVKKWLKAKEKDTPSA
;
A
#
# COMPACT_ATOMS: atom_id res chain seq x y z
N MET A 1 48.36 21.64 -27.08
CA MET A 1 46.91 21.96 -27.16
C MET A 1 46.35 21.72 -25.77
N PRO A 2 45.88 22.74 -25.03
CA PRO A 2 45.24 22.50 -23.74
C PRO A 2 43.89 21.80 -23.96
N GLU A 3 43.66 20.74 -23.19
CA GLU A 3 42.44 19.94 -23.19
C GLU A 3 41.24 20.80 -22.77
N ALA A 4 40.12 20.70 -23.48
CA ALA A 4 38.93 21.46 -23.15
C ALA A 4 38.35 20.97 -21.83
N ALA A 5 38.32 21.84 -20.81
CA ALA A 5 37.71 21.51 -19.52
C ALA A 5 36.20 21.19 -19.70
N PRO A 6 35.66 20.19 -18.99
CA PRO A 6 34.24 19.88 -19.04
C PRO A 6 33.42 21.11 -18.68
N ARG A 7 32.42 21.45 -19.51
CA ARG A 7 31.49 22.54 -19.20
C ARG A 7 30.72 22.21 -17.92
N ALA A 8 30.63 23.19 -17.02
CA ALA A 8 29.80 23.07 -15.83
C ALA A 8 28.33 22.75 -16.23
N PRO A 9 27.64 21.85 -15.52
CA PRO A 9 26.23 21.56 -15.76
C PRO A 9 25.42 22.84 -15.72
N ARG A 10 24.57 23.08 -16.74
CA ARG A 10 23.72 24.27 -16.72
C ARG A 10 22.59 24.03 -15.73
N ARG A 11 22.16 25.09 -15.05
CA ARG A 11 21.06 25.04 -14.08
C ARG A 11 19.74 24.54 -14.71
N ASP A 12 19.62 24.67 -16.03
CA ASP A 12 18.46 24.24 -16.81
C ASP A 12 18.52 22.76 -17.25
N ASP A 13 19.63 22.06 -17.02
CA ASP A 13 19.80 20.63 -17.37
C ASP A 13 19.11 19.69 -16.36
N THR A 14 18.36 20.22 -15.40
CA THR A 14 17.40 19.41 -14.63
C THR A 14 16.30 18.96 -15.56
N ALA A 15 16.47 17.79 -16.16
CA ALA A 15 15.45 17.12 -16.96
C ALA A 15 14.10 17.23 -16.24
N ALA A 16 13.17 17.96 -16.83
CA ALA A 16 11.85 18.13 -16.25
C ALA A 16 11.20 16.75 -16.16
N ASP A 17 10.71 16.40 -14.97
CA ASP A 17 9.97 15.17 -14.75
C ASP A 17 8.83 15.06 -15.79
N ALA A 18 8.58 13.85 -16.30
CA ALA A 18 7.61 13.62 -17.37
C ALA A 18 6.23 14.21 -17.04
N ARG A 19 5.82 14.12 -15.77
CA ARG A 19 4.56 14.68 -15.27
C ARG A 19 4.49 16.20 -15.35
N SER A 20 5.63 16.87 -15.23
CA SER A 20 5.72 18.34 -15.38
C SER A 20 5.65 18.74 -16.85
N LEU A 21 6.26 17.97 -17.75
CA LEU A 21 6.16 18.18 -19.21
C LEU A 21 4.73 17.97 -19.72
N GLU A 22 4.04 16.95 -19.21
CA GLU A 22 2.64 16.66 -19.52
C GLU A 22 1.71 17.81 -19.10
N ARG A 23 1.88 18.36 -17.88
CA ARG A 23 1.12 19.53 -17.40
C ARG A 23 1.36 20.80 -18.23
N MET A 24 2.55 20.95 -18.80
CA MET A 24 2.88 22.06 -19.69
C MET A 24 2.43 21.84 -21.13
N GLY A 25 1.76 20.72 -21.43
CA GLY A 25 1.31 20.37 -22.79
C GLY A 25 2.47 20.12 -23.76
N ARG A 26 3.66 19.79 -23.24
CA ARG A 26 4.85 19.53 -24.08
C ARG A 26 4.97 18.08 -24.53
N ILE A 27 4.30 17.17 -23.84
CA ILE A 27 4.18 15.75 -24.19
C ILE A 27 2.72 15.32 -24.02
N GLU A 28 2.29 14.31 -24.77
CA GLU A 28 0.96 13.73 -24.62
C GLU A 28 0.80 13.00 -23.27
N PRO A 29 -0.39 13.03 -22.66
CA PRO A 29 -0.72 12.20 -21.51
C PRO A 29 -0.50 10.73 -21.81
N GLN A 30 0.24 10.05 -20.94
CA GLN A 30 0.41 8.60 -21.07
C GLN A 30 -0.91 7.90 -20.67
N PRO A 31 -1.37 6.90 -21.44
CA PRO A 31 -2.56 6.16 -21.08
C PRO A 31 -2.33 5.44 -19.75
N ILE A 32 -3.27 5.58 -18.82
CA ILE A 32 -3.26 4.84 -17.55
C ILE A 32 -3.60 3.38 -17.90
N PRO A 33 -2.76 2.41 -17.53
CA PRO A 33 -3.07 1.00 -17.75
C PRO A 33 -4.36 0.65 -17.01
N ALA A 34 -5.22 -0.14 -17.66
CA ALA A 34 -6.45 -0.63 -17.03
C ALA A 34 -6.08 -1.39 -15.76
N LEU A 35 -6.71 -1.00 -14.64
CA LEU A 35 -6.63 -1.79 -13.42
C LEU A 35 -7.32 -3.14 -13.69
N PRO A 36 -6.73 -4.27 -13.29
CA PRO A 36 -7.41 -5.55 -13.39
C PRO A 36 -8.69 -5.51 -12.57
N GLU A 37 -9.80 -5.97 -13.15
CA GLU A 37 -11.05 -6.14 -12.41
C GLU A 37 -10.82 -7.13 -11.28
N LEU A 38 -11.09 -6.69 -10.04
CA LEU A 38 -11.12 -7.59 -8.90
C LEU A 38 -12.37 -8.49 -9.04
N PRO A 39 -12.25 -9.80 -8.78
CA PRO A 39 -13.40 -10.69 -8.80
C PRO A 39 -14.43 -10.21 -7.77
N ALA A 40 -15.71 -10.22 -8.16
CA ALA A 40 -16.79 -9.97 -7.22
C ALA A 40 -16.77 -11.05 -6.12
N PRO A 41 -17.02 -10.68 -4.85
CA PRO A 41 -17.10 -11.66 -3.76
C PRO A 41 -18.18 -12.69 -4.08
N ALA A 42 -17.92 -13.96 -3.77
CA ALA A 42 -18.90 -15.00 -3.96
C ALA A 42 -20.04 -14.82 -2.93
N PRO A 43 -21.28 -15.21 -3.23
CA PRO A 43 -22.39 -15.12 -2.27
C PRO A 43 -22.14 -15.94 -1.00
N ALA A 44 -21.29 -16.98 -1.08
CA ALA A 44 -20.83 -17.73 0.09
C ALA A 44 -19.97 -16.88 1.03
N ASP A 45 -19.13 -15.99 0.49
CA ASP A 45 -18.27 -15.10 1.29
C ASP A 45 -19.10 -14.09 2.10
N GLU A 46 -20.24 -13.65 1.57
CA GLU A 46 -21.17 -12.76 2.27
C GLU A 46 -21.90 -13.45 3.43
N GLN A 47 -22.27 -14.72 3.24
CA GLN A 47 -22.91 -15.54 4.27
C GLN A 47 -21.94 -15.89 5.40
N GLU A 48 -20.71 -16.29 5.08
CA GLU A 48 -19.66 -16.53 6.07
C GLU A 48 -19.32 -15.26 6.86
N ALA A 49 -19.29 -14.09 6.19
CA ALA A 49 -19.09 -12.81 6.87
C ALA A 49 -20.23 -12.46 7.83
N ALA A 50 -21.48 -12.77 7.47
CA ALA A 50 -22.64 -12.56 8.33
C ALA A 50 -22.62 -13.50 9.56
N GLU A 51 -22.30 -14.77 9.37
CA GLU A 51 -22.18 -15.75 10.46
C GLU A 51 -21.06 -15.37 11.43
N LEU A 52 -19.92 -14.92 10.91
CA LEU A 52 -18.80 -14.43 11.71
C LEU A 52 -19.20 -13.20 12.54
N ALA A 53 -19.95 -12.26 11.95
CA ALA A 53 -20.42 -11.07 12.66
C ALA A 53 -21.38 -11.41 13.81
N VAL A 54 -22.26 -12.40 13.61
CA VAL A 54 -23.16 -12.91 14.66
C VAL A 54 -22.36 -13.59 15.78
N ALA A 55 -21.43 -14.47 15.42
CA ALA A 55 -20.58 -15.16 16.40
C ALA A 55 -19.73 -14.19 17.24
N LEU A 56 -19.21 -13.11 16.62
CA LEU A 56 -18.46 -12.05 17.32
C LEU A 56 -19.36 -11.26 18.28
N ALA A 57 -20.59 -10.94 17.87
CA ALA A 57 -21.55 -10.26 18.73
C ALA A 57 -21.98 -11.12 19.93
N ASP A 58 -22.22 -12.42 19.71
CA ASP A 58 -22.55 -13.39 20.78
C ASP A 58 -21.38 -13.60 21.75
N ALA A 59 -20.14 -13.54 21.26
CA ALA A 59 -18.94 -13.55 22.10
C ALA A 59 -18.71 -12.23 22.86
N GLY A 60 -19.56 -11.21 22.66
CA GLY A 60 -19.42 -9.89 23.26
C GLY A 60 -18.24 -9.08 22.68
N ILE A 61 -17.68 -9.50 21.55
CA ILE A 61 -16.56 -8.83 20.88
C ILE A 61 -17.14 -7.78 19.95
N ALA A 62 -17.35 -6.57 20.46
CA ALA A 62 -17.75 -5.43 19.66
C ALA A 62 -16.52 -4.86 18.93
N ALA A 63 -16.50 -4.96 17.60
CA ALA A 63 -15.52 -4.25 16.79
C ALA A 63 -15.73 -2.74 16.97
N THR A 64 -14.81 -2.11 17.69
CA THR A 64 -14.84 -0.67 17.96
C THR A 64 -14.49 0.11 16.70
N ASP A 65 -14.80 1.40 16.68
CA ASP A 65 -14.36 2.26 15.58
C ASP A 65 -12.82 2.39 15.51
N SER A 66 -12.13 2.11 16.62
CA SER A 66 -10.68 1.98 16.65
C SER A 66 -10.20 0.78 15.84
N ASP A 67 -10.87 -0.37 15.96
CA ASP A 67 -10.54 -1.58 15.21
C ASP A 67 -10.73 -1.38 13.70
N LYS A 68 -11.85 -0.75 13.31
CA LYS A 68 -12.10 -0.40 11.90
C LYS A 68 -11.05 0.55 11.34
N THR A 69 -10.58 1.49 12.15
CA THR A 69 -9.52 2.43 11.76
C THR A 69 -8.19 1.72 11.63
N ALA A 70 -7.87 0.81 12.55
CA ALA A 70 -6.66 -0.02 12.49
C ALA A 70 -6.66 -0.90 11.24
N VAL A 71 -7.78 -1.53 10.90
CA VAL A 71 -7.90 -2.36 9.68
C VAL A 71 -7.71 -1.52 8.41
N ARG A 72 -8.30 -0.33 8.33
CA ARG A 72 -8.09 0.58 7.19
C ARG A 72 -6.64 1.06 7.08
N ALA A 73 -6.01 1.38 8.21
CA ALA A 73 -4.60 1.74 8.24
C ALA A 73 -3.73 0.55 7.78
N LEU A 74 -4.07 -0.68 8.20
CA LEU A 74 -3.37 -1.89 7.79
C LEU A 74 -3.49 -2.14 6.27
N ALA A 75 -4.68 -1.91 5.70
CA ALA A 75 -4.92 -2.05 4.27
C ALA A 75 -4.16 -1.02 3.41
N SER A 76 -3.71 0.09 4.01
CA SER A 76 -2.90 1.11 3.35
C SER A 76 -1.40 0.84 3.36
N LEU A 77 -0.94 -0.18 4.11
CA LEU A 77 0.46 -0.56 4.17
C LEU A 77 0.88 -1.36 2.93
N ASP A 78 2.13 -1.20 2.54
CA ASP A 78 2.72 -1.99 1.46
C ASP A 78 2.96 -3.44 1.92
N ALA A 79 2.94 -4.38 0.96
CA ALA A 79 3.08 -5.81 1.24
C ALA A 79 4.40 -6.17 1.95
N ALA A 80 5.49 -5.44 1.68
CA ALA A 80 6.78 -5.69 2.34
C ALA A 80 6.74 -5.30 3.82
N THR A 81 6.06 -4.21 4.17
CA THR A 81 5.87 -3.80 5.57
C THR A 81 5.00 -4.81 6.33
N VAL A 82 3.91 -5.29 5.71
CA VAL A 82 3.05 -6.33 6.30
C VAL A 82 3.84 -7.60 6.60
N GLU A 83 4.67 -8.07 5.67
CA GLU A 83 5.52 -9.25 5.88
C GLU A 83 6.58 -9.04 6.97
N THR A 84 7.11 -7.81 7.11
CA THR A 84 8.07 -7.47 8.16
C THR A 84 7.41 -7.48 9.54
N VAL A 85 6.22 -6.89 9.68
CA VAL A 85 5.43 -6.92 10.91
C VAL A 85 5.05 -8.34 11.28
N LYS A 86 4.64 -9.16 10.31
CA LYS A 86 4.30 -10.58 10.50
C LYS A 86 5.50 -11.39 11.01
N LYS A 87 6.69 -11.19 10.45
CA LYS A 87 7.93 -11.81 10.95
C LYS A 87 8.25 -11.37 12.38
N TRP A 88 8.06 -10.09 12.69
CA TRP A 88 8.31 -9.56 14.03
C TRP A 88 7.33 -10.14 15.07
N LEU A 89 6.05 -10.23 14.76
CA LEU A 89 5.03 -10.86 15.63
C LEU A 89 5.36 -12.33 15.93
N LYS A 90 5.73 -13.08 14.89
CA LYS A 90 6.13 -14.50 15.04
C LYS A 90 7.39 -14.67 15.89
N ALA A 91 8.33 -13.72 15.82
CA ALA A 91 9.49 -13.72 16.71
C ALA A 91 9.08 -13.42 18.16
N LYS A 92 8.15 -12.47 18.37
CA LYS A 92 7.64 -12.11 19.70
C LYS A 92 6.90 -13.23 20.41
N GLU A 93 6.04 -13.99 19.72
CA GLU A 93 5.36 -15.16 20.30
C GLU A 93 6.35 -16.23 20.78
N LYS A 94 7.47 -16.37 20.08
CA LYS A 94 8.51 -17.35 20.42
C LYS A 94 9.35 -16.92 21.63
N ASP A 95 9.39 -15.61 21.92
CA ASP A 95 10.13 -15.01 23.03
C ASP A 95 9.29 -14.84 24.31
N THR A 96 7.99 -15.10 24.29
CA THR A 96 7.18 -15.23 25.52
C THR A 96 7.44 -16.60 26.16
N PRO A 97 8.20 -16.70 27.27
CA PRO A 97 8.24 -17.94 28.02
C PRO A 97 6.84 -18.22 28.55
N SER A 98 6.31 -19.38 28.21
CA SER A 98 5.09 -19.92 28.81
C SER A 98 5.27 -19.92 30.32
N ALA A 99 4.50 -19.09 31.02
CA ALA A 99 4.38 -19.11 32.48
C ALA A 99 3.32 -20.13 32.91
#